data_AF-A0A5Q0CH19-F1
#
_entry.id   AF-A0A5Q0CH19-F1
#
_cell.length_a   1.000
_cell.length_b   1.000
_cell.length_c   1.000
_cell.angle_alpha   90.00
_cell.angle_beta   90.00
_cell.angle_gamma   90.00
#
_symmetry.space_group_name_H-M   'P 1'
#
loop_
_entity.id
_entity.type
_entity.pdbx_description
1 polymer ?
#
loop_
_entity_poly.entity_id
_entity_poly.type
_entity_poly.pdbx_seq_one_letter_code
_entity_poly.pdbx_strand_id
1 'polypeptide(L)' 'MFCCPGDYLFGERLTVADCYLFVMLLGAERFGLEAPKPLVAFRERMRARPAVKVALAIEGLN' A
#
# COMPACT_ATOMS: atom_id res chain seq x y z
N MET A 1 -12.94 -12.43 -5.87
CA MET A 1 -11.80 -13.24 -5.40
C MET A 1 -10.80 -13.27 -6.54
N PHE A 2 -9.70 -12.51 -6.41
CA PHE A 2 -8.71 -12.32 -7.48
C PHE A 2 -7.89 -13.61 -7.67
N CYS A 3 -7.78 -14.07 -8.92
CA CYS A 3 -7.48 -15.46 -9.30
C CYS A 3 -6.00 -15.88 -9.25
N CYS A 4 -5.09 -15.07 -8.69
CA CYS A 4 -3.67 -15.43 -8.60
C CYS A 4 -3.15 -15.18 -7.19
N PRO A 5 -2.60 -16.19 -6.48
CA PRO A 5 -1.92 -15.97 -5.22
C PRO A 5 -0.73 -15.03 -5.46
N GLY A 6 -0.64 -13.96 -4.67
CA GLY A 6 0.43 -12.97 -4.81
C GLY A 6 0.29 -11.84 -3.80
N ASP A 7 1.41 -11.21 -3.48
CA ASP A 7 1.47 -10.12 -2.49
C ASP A 7 0.93 -8.78 -3.01
N TYR A 8 0.60 -8.69 -4.30
CA TYR A 8 0.16 -7.50 -5.04
C TYR A 8 -1.16 -7.75 -5.79
N LEU A 9 -1.80 -6.67 -6.24
CA LEU A 9 -3.11 -6.70 -6.90
C LEU A 9 -3.18 -7.63 -8.12
N PHE A 10 -2.10 -7.72 -8.88
CA PHE A 10 -2.01 -8.50 -10.11
C PHE A 10 -1.01 -9.68 -10.01
N GLY A 11 -0.75 -10.17 -8.79
CA GLY A 11 0.10 -11.33 -8.54
C GLY A 11 1.38 -10.98 -7.77
N GLU A 12 2.53 -11.50 -8.22
CA GLU A 12 3.81 -11.39 -7.48
C GLU A 12 4.60 -10.12 -7.78
N ARG A 13 4.22 -9.37 -8.83
CA ARG A 13 4.95 -8.17 -9.26
C ARG A 13 4.23 -6.91 -8.83
N LEU A 14 5.00 -5.99 -8.25
CA LEU A 14 4.55 -4.63 -7.99
C LEU A 14 4.19 -3.94 -9.32
N THR A 15 3.03 -3.30 -9.36
CA THR A 15 2.57 -2.48 -10.46
C THR A 15 2.19 -1.07 -9.99
N VAL A 16 1.89 -0.17 -10.93
CA VAL A 16 1.41 1.17 -10.60
C VAL A 16 0.10 1.14 -9.80
N ALA A 17 -0.75 0.13 -10.02
CA ALA A 17 -2.00 -0.02 -9.27
C ALA A 17 -1.76 -0.23 -7.77
N ASP A 18 -0.69 -0.95 -7.41
CA ASP A 18 -0.29 -1.16 -6.02
C ASP A 18 0.18 0.14 -5.36
N CYS A 19 0.94 0.96 -6.08
CA CYS A 19 1.35 2.28 -5.60
C CYS A 19 0.13 3.20 -5.38
N TYR A 20 -0.84 3.19 -6.29
CA TYR A 20 -2.07 3.96 -6.14
C TYR A 20 -2.90 3.49 -4.94
N LEU A 21 -3.08 2.18 -4.80
CA LEU A 21 -3.78 1.57 -3.66
C LEU A 21 -3.11 1.96 -2.34
N PHE A 22 -1.78 1.94 -2.28
CA PHE A 22 -1.04 2.35 -1.09
C PHE A 22 -1.37 3.79 -0.66
N VAL A 23 -1.39 4.74 -1.60
CA VAL A 23 -1.74 6.14 -1.30
C VAL A 23 -3.19 6.27 -0.81
N MET A 24 -4.12 5.53 -1.41
CA MET A 24 -5.52 5.51 -0.93
C MET A 24 -5.63 4.97 0.50
N LEU A 25 -4.84 3.94 0.85
CA LEU A 25 -4.83 3.35 2.19
C LEU A 25 -4.15 4.24 3.24
N LEU A 26 -3.18 5.08 2.85
CA LEU A 26 -2.65 6.15 3.71
C LEU A 26 -3.72 7.21 4.01
N GLY A 27 -4.49 7.60 2.99
CA GLY A 27 -5.64 8.49 3.17
C GLY A 27 -6.68 7.89 4.11
N ALA A 28 -7.05 6.62 3.89
CA ALA A 28 -7.99 5.91 4.75
C ALA A 28 -7.54 5.89 6.21
N GLU A 29 -6.26 5.61 6.48
CA GLU A 29 -5.66 5.69 7.82
C GLU A 29 -5.83 7.08 8.45
N ARG A 30 -5.44 8.12 7.71
CA ARG A 30 -5.47 9.51 8.17
C ARG A 30 -6.88 9.99 8.51
N PHE A 31 -7.90 9.49 7.82
CA PHE A 31 -9.30 9.88 8.04
C PHE A 31 -10.08 8.89 8.93
N GLY A 32 -9.40 7.87 9.51
CA GLY A 32 -10.05 6.89 10.37
C GLY A 32 -11.01 5.94 9.64
N LEU A 33 -10.84 5.76 8.33
CA LEU A 33 -11.61 4.80 7.55
C LEU A 33 -11.02 3.40 7.72
N GLU A 34 -11.87 2.46 8.12
CA GLU A 34 -11.47 1.06 8.27
C GLU A 34 -11.23 0.40 6.91
N ALA A 35 -10.11 -0.33 6.81
CA ALA A 35 -9.78 -1.15 5.65
C ALA A 35 -9.77 -2.63 6.04
N PRO A 36 -10.17 -3.54 5.13
CA PRO A 36 -10.02 -4.98 5.34
C PRO A 36 -8.60 -5.38 5.71
N LYS A 37 -8.44 -6.34 6.64
CA LYS A 37 -7.14 -6.82 7.14
C LYS A 37 -6.08 -7.10 6.05
N PRO A 38 -6.41 -7.73 4.90
CA PRO A 38 -5.42 -7.96 3.84
C PRO A 38 -4.84 -6.67 3.25
N LEU A 39 -5.66 -5.61 3.16
CA LEU A 39 -5.22 -4.31 2.64
C LEU A 39 -4.37 -3.57 3.66
N VAL A 40 -4.68 -3.69 4.95
CA VAL A 40 -3.81 -3.17 6.02
C VAL A 40 -2.45 -3.85 5.97
N ALA A 41 -2.40 -5.18 5.87
CA ALA A 41 -1.14 -5.91 5.73
C ALA A 41 -0.36 -5.51 4.47
N PHE A 42 -1.05 -5.28 3.35
CA PHE A 42 -0.45 -4.75 2.13
C PHE A 42 0.16 -3.35 2.34
N ARG A 43 -0.57 -2.43 3.00
CA ARG A 43 -0.10 -1.08 3.31
C ARG A 43 1.18 -1.12 4.14
N GLU A 44 1.23 -1.96 5.18
CA GLU A 44 2.42 -2.11 6.03
C GLU A 44 3.62 -2.65 5.23
N ARG A 45 3.42 -3.65 4.37
CA ARG A 45 4.48 -4.14 3.47
C ARG A 45 5.00 -3.04 2.54
N MET A 46 4.10 -2.25 1.96
CA MET A 46 4.47 -1.14 1.07
C MET A 46 5.22 -0.04 1.82
N ARG A 47 4.76 0.35 3.02
CA ARG A 47 5.42 1.34 3.89
C ARG A 47 6.83 0.90 4.32
N ALA A 48 7.07 -0.39 4.47
CA ALA A 48 8.38 -0.92 4.84
C ALA A 48 9.45 -0.77 3.73
N ARG A 49 9.06 -0.56 2.47
CA ARG A 49 9.99 -0.51 1.33
C ARG A 49 10.90 0.73 1.38
N PRO A 50 12.21 0.61 1.12
CA PRO A 50 13.13 1.75 1.15
C PRO A 50 12.72 2.91 0.24
N ALA A 51 12.31 2.62 -1.00
CA ALA A 51 11.88 3.65 -1.94
C ALA A 51 10.61 4.39 -1.47
N VAL A 52 9.68 3.68 -0.80
CA VAL A 52 8.47 4.28 -0.24
C VAL A 52 8.82 5.17 0.95
N LYS A 53 9.72 4.74 1.84
CA LYS A 53 10.19 5.58 2.95
C LYS A 53 10.85 6.87 2.46
N VAL A 54 11.67 6.80 1.41
CA VAL A 54 12.27 7.98 0.80
C VAL A 54 11.20 8.91 0.22
N ALA A 55 10.24 8.37 -0.53
CA ALA A 55 9.14 9.16 -1.09
C ALA A 55 8.31 9.84 0.02
N LEU A 56 7.94 9.10 1.08
CA LEU A 56 7.22 9.63 2.23
C LEU A 56 7.98 10.76 2.94
N ALA A 57 9.30 10.63 3.10
CA ALA A 57 10.14 11.67 3.67
C ALA A 57 10.19 12.95 2.80
N ILE A 58 10.24 12.80 1.46
CA ILE A 58 10.20 13.92 0.52
C ILE A 58 8.85 14.65 0.58
N GLU A 59 7.75 13.90 0.68
CA GLU A 59 6.39 14.43 0.77
C GLU A 59 6.04 14.99 2.17
N GLY A 60 6.95 14.89 3.15
CA GLY A 60 6.71 15.35 4.53
C GLY A 60 5.74 14.47 5.34
N LEU A 61 5.53 13.23 4.90
CA LEU A 61 4.61 12.25 5.48
C LEU A 61 5.41 11.22 6.30
N ASN A 62 5.91 11.57 7.49
CA ASN A 62 6.58 10.63 8.40
C ASN A 62 5.60 9.89 9.31
#